data_AF-A0A7V9C3U7-F1
#
_entry.id   AF-A0A7V9C3U7-F1
#
_cell.length_a   1.000
_cell.length_b   1.000
_cell.length_c   1.000
_cell.angle_alpha   90.00
_cell.angle_beta   90.00
_cell.angle_gamma   90.00
#
_symmetry.space_group_name_H-M   'P 1'
#
loop_
_entity.id
_entity.type
_entity.pdbx_description
1 polymer ?
#
loop_
_entity_poly.entity_id
_entity_poly.type
_entity_poly.pdbx_seq_one_letter_code
_entity_poly.pdbx_strand_id
1 'polypeptide(L)' 'MENFKLFDVVALTVDLPEHNLRRGQVGTIVERFADGKAFEVEFSDRNGRAFESIGIEPEQMMILLYEPDAIAA' A
#
# COMPACT_ATOMS: atom_id res chain seq x y z
N MET A 1 -10.93 2.44 11.28
CA MET A 1 -10.23 1.69 10.21
C MET A 1 -10.05 2.67 9.07
N GLU A 2 -8.82 2.90 8.63
CA GLU A 2 -8.60 3.70 7.42
C GLU A 2 -9.33 3.05 6.26
N ASN A 3 -9.97 3.86 5.42
CA ASN A 3 -10.81 3.37 4.35
C ASN A 3 -9.99 3.29 3.06
N PHE A 4 -9.20 2.22 2.95
CA PHE A 4 -8.42 1.90 1.74
C PHE A 4 -9.33 1.67 0.54
N LYS A 5 -8.95 2.26 -0.60
CA LYS A 5 -9.65 2.18 -1.88
C LYS A 5 -8.71 1.75 -2.99
N LEU A 6 -9.30 1.29 -4.08
CA LEU A 6 -8.58 1.04 -5.32
C LEU A 6 -7.83 2.31 -5.76
N PHE A 7 -6.57 2.13 -6.14
CA PHE A 7 -5.62 3.17 -6.54
C PHE A 7 -5.11 4.10 -5.43
N ASP A 8 -5.42 3.84 -4.17
CA ASP A 8 -4.71 4.52 -3.08
C ASP A 8 -3.23 4.14 -3.13
N VAL A 9 -2.38 5.15 -2.97
CA VAL A 9 -0.95 4.95 -2.81
C VAL A 9 -0.67 4.70 -1.33
N VAL A 10 0.06 3.64 -1.04
CA VAL A 10 0.36 3.18 0.31
C VAL A 10 1.85 2.99 0.51
N ALA A 11 2.29 2.98 1.76
CA ALA A 11 3.62 2.52 2.14
C ALA A 11 3.52 1.33 3.10
N LEU A 12 4.42 0.36 2.94
CA LEU A 12 4.57 -0.72 3.92
C LEU A 12 5.03 -0.16 5.27
N THR A 13 4.45 -0.64 6.35
CA THR A 13 4.82 -0.31 7.73
C THR A 13 5.69 -1.41 8.37
N VAL A 14 5.85 -2.55 7.70
CA VAL A 14 6.63 -3.72 8.11
C VAL A 14 7.63 -4.13 7.02
N ASP A 15 8.62 -4.93 7.38
CA ASP A 15 9.50 -5.60 6.41
C ASP A 15 8.88 -6.90 5.92
N LEU A 16 9.03 -7.21 4.62
CA LEU A 16 8.55 -8.45 3.98
C LEU A 16 9.71 -9.04 3.14
N PRO A 17 10.77 -9.56 3.79
CA PRO A 17 11.99 -9.97 3.12
C PRO A 17 11.80 -11.10 2.10
N GLU A 18 10.79 -11.95 2.27
CA GLU A 18 10.39 -13.00 1.34
C GLU A 18 9.99 -12.47 -0.05
N HIS A 19 9.56 -11.21 -0.12
CA HIS A 19 9.18 -10.51 -1.34
C HIS A 19 10.22 -9.46 -1.77
N ASN A 20 11.40 -9.42 -1.12
CA ASN A 20 12.40 -8.36 -1.29
C ASN A 20 11.83 -6.95 -1.03
N LEU A 21 10.81 -6.85 -0.19
CA LEU A 21 10.17 -5.61 0.20
C LEU A 21 10.56 -5.25 1.64
N ARG A 22 10.56 -3.95 1.93
CA ARG A 22 10.91 -3.43 3.26
C ARG A 22 9.94 -2.33 3.67
N ARG A 23 9.93 -2.01 4.96
CA ARG A 23 9.18 -0.87 5.50
C ARG A 23 9.54 0.40 4.73
N GLY A 24 8.51 1.17 4.38
CA GLY A 24 8.60 2.41 3.61
C GLY A 24 8.58 2.21 2.09
N GLN A 25 8.52 0.97 1.59
CA GLN A 25 8.33 0.73 0.16
C GLN A 25 6.93 1.20 -0.26
N VAL A 26 6.87 1.95 -1.35
CA VAL A 26 5.64 2.55 -1.89
C VAL A 26 5.00 1.60 -2.90
N GLY A 27 3.71 1.39 -2.75
CA GLY A 27 2.89 0.60 -3.68
C GLY A 27 1.52 1.23 -3.90
N THR A 28 0.75 0.63 -4.81
CA THR A 28 -0.60 1.07 -5.17
C THR A 28 -1.57 -0.08 -4.99
N ILE A 29 -2.71 0.16 -4.36
CA ILE A 29 -3.77 -0.85 -4.26
C ILE A 29 -4.37 -1.09 -5.66
N VAL A 30 -4.35 -2.33 -6.13
CA VAL A 30 -4.85 -2.73 -7.46
C VAL A 30 -6.03 -3.71 -7.40
N GLU A 31 -6.31 -4.32 -6.24
CA GLU A 31 -7.49 -5.16 -6.02
C GLU A 31 -7.88 -5.21 -4.53
N ARG A 32 -9.16 -5.44 -4.23
CA ARG A 32 -9.66 -5.63 -2.86
C ARG A 32 -10.18 -7.05 -2.67
N PHE A 33 -9.70 -7.73 -1.64
CA PHE A 33 -10.13 -9.08 -1.30
C PHE A 33 -10.90 -9.14 0.02
N ALA A 34 -11.72 -10.19 0.14
CA ALA A 34 -12.40 -10.60 1.38
C ALA A 34 -13.04 -9.42 2.13
N ASP A 35 -13.79 -8.58 1.41
CA ASP A 35 -14.46 -7.39 1.95
C ASP A 35 -13.52 -6.37 2.62
N GLY A 36 -12.27 -6.28 2.16
CA GLY A 36 -11.27 -5.33 2.68
C GLY A 36 -10.44 -5.87 3.83
N LYS A 37 -10.40 -7.19 4.02
CA LYS A 37 -9.46 -7.85 4.94
C LYS A 37 -8.05 -7.99 4.34
N ALA A 38 -7.93 -7.90 3.02
CA ALA A 38 -6.65 -7.89 2.32
C ALA A 38 -6.80 -7.10 1.02
N PHE A 39 -5.67 -6.58 0.54
CA PHE A 39 -5.58 -5.80 -0.68
C PHE A 39 -4.42 -6.30 -1.52
N GLU A 40 -4.58 -6.41 -2.83
CA GLU A 40 -3.42 -6.57 -3.70
C GLU A 40 -2.74 -5.22 -3.85
N VAL A 41 -1.44 -5.18 -3.56
CA VAL A 41 -0.62 -3.98 -3.69
C VAL A 41 0.47 -4.25 -4.72
N GLU A 42 0.46 -3.47 -5.79
CA GLU A 42 1.50 -3.50 -6.81
C GLU A 42 2.63 -2.54 -6.43
N PHE A 43 3.87 -3.01 -6.47
CA PHE A 43 5.08 -2.24 -6.25
C PHE A 43 5.81 -2.05 -7.58
N SER A 44 6.04 -0.77 -7.92
CA SER A 44 6.66 -0.37 -9.18
C SER A 44 7.95 0.40 -8.98
N ASP A 45 8.89 0.26 -9.91
CA ASP A 45 10.10 1.08 -9.95
C ASP A 45 9.79 2.54 -10.38
N ARG A 46 10.82 3.38 -10.44
CA ARG A 46 10.65 4.79 -10.85
C ARG A 46 10.24 4.99 -12.31
N ASN A 47 10.30 3.93 -13.13
CA ASN A 47 9.85 3.94 -14.52
C ASN A 47 8.42 3.42 -14.66
N GLY A 48 7.74 3.10 -13.55
CA GLY A 48 6.40 2.52 -13.55
C GLY A 48 6.38 1.04 -13.94
N ARG A 49 7.51 0.33 -13.83
CA ARG A 49 7.53 -1.12 -14.05
C ARG A 49 7.26 -1.84 -12.74
N ALA A 50 6.16 -2.60 -12.71
CA ALA A 50 5.85 -3.50 -11.62
C ALA A 50 6.98 -4.53 -11.46
N PHE A 51 7.45 -4.70 -10.22
CA PHE A 51 8.43 -5.73 -9.87
C PHE A 51 7.90 -6.72 -8.82
N GLU A 52 6.81 -6.39 -8.13
CA GLU A 52 6.13 -7.27 -7.19
C GLU A 52 4.65 -6.89 -7.07
N SER A 53 3.77 -7.89 -6.86
CA SER A 53 2.34 -7.67 -6.59
C SER A 53 1.85 -8.74 -5.62
N ILE A 54 1.51 -8.34 -4.40
CA ILE A 54 1.20 -9.27 -3.31
C ILE A 54 0.00 -8.82 -2.48
N GLY A 55 -0.62 -9.79 -1.81
CA GLY A 55 -1.67 -9.53 -0.83
C GLY A 55 -1.08 -8.92 0.44
N ILE A 56 -1.59 -7.77 0.85
CA ILE A 56 -1.21 -7.01 2.03
C ILE A 56 -2.42 -6.84 2.96
N GLU A 57 -2.22 -7.11 4.24
CA GLU A 57 -3.21 -6.82 5.28
C GLU A 57 -3.23 -5.32 5.62
N PRO A 58 -4.39 -4.74 5.98
CA PRO A 58 -4.50 -3.32 6.33
C PRO A 58 -3.46 -2.84 7.34
N GLU A 59 -3.11 -3.68 8.32
CA GLU A 59 -2.19 -3.38 9.42
C GLU A 59 -0.72 -3.28 8.98
N GLN A 60 -0.40 -3.83 7.81
CA GLN A 60 0.96 -3.84 7.24
C GLN A 60 1.25 -2.61 6.38
N MET A 61 0.29 -1.70 6.22
CA MET A 61 0.43 -0.53 5.35
C MET A 61 -0.24 0.72 5.93
N MET A 62 0.10 1.87 5.35
CA MET A 62 -0.55 3.16 5.63
C MET A 62 -0.76 3.92 4.33
N ILE A 63 -1.83 4.72 4.26
CA ILE A 63 -2.06 5.61 3.11
C ILE A 63 -0.99 6.70 3.07
N LEU A 64 -0.48 7.00 1.87
CA LEU A 64 0.39 8.15 1.64
C LEU A 64 -0.41 9.34 1.13
N LEU A 65 -0.41 10.41 1.93
CA LEU A 65 -0.98 11.70 1.59
C LEU A 65 0.17 12.62 1.14
N TYR A 66 0.07 13.14 -0.08
CA TYR A 66 1.10 14.02 -0.66
C TYR A 66 0.90 15.49 -0.30
N GLU A 67 -0.34 15.86 -0.02
CA GLU A 67 -0.73 17.21 0.35
C GLU A 67 -1.20 17.23 1.80
N PRO A 68 -1.00 18.33 2.54
CA PRO A 68 -1.55 18.48 3.86
C PRO A 68 -3.08 18.58 3.77
N ASP A 69 -3.76 17.61 4.36
CA ASP A 69 -5.17 17.77 4.69
C ASP A 69 -5.29 18.63 5.94
N ALA A 70 -6.33 19.45 6.01
CA ALA A 70 -6.68 20.15 7.23
C ALA A 70 -7.03 19.09 8.30
N ILE A 71 -6.03 18.68 9.09
CA ILE A 71 -6.24 17.78 10.22
C ILE A 71 -7.26 18.50 11.11
N ALA A 72 -8.46 17.92 11.23
CA ALA A 72 -9.48 18.45 12.11
C ALA A 72 -8.87 18.56 13.52
N ALA A 73 -8.71 19.80 13.99
CA ALA A 73 -8.17 20.13 15.31
C ALA A 73 -9.07 19.61 16.43
#